data_AF-A0A6P0XQY0-F1
#
_entry.id   AF-A0A6P0XQY0-F1
#
_cell.length_a   1.000
_cell.length_b   1.000
_cell.length_c   1.000
_cell.angle_alpha   90.00
_cell.angle_beta   90.00
_cell.angle_gamma   90.00
#
_symmetry.space_group_name_H-M   'P 1'
#
loop_
_entity.id
_entity.type
_entity.pdbx_description
1 polymer ?
#
loop_
_entity_poly.entity_id
_entity_poly.type
_entity_poly.pdbx_seq_one_letter_code
_entity_poly.pdbx_strand_id
1 'polypeptide(L)'
;EIKNNYRQQILHSFHQQSEKINSPSSVPFYKQYRYQLQSLCLDADYLIDLHSSTNQSLDYLYCFHGREESAKSFLLDYGVLMGDGEYDGDAFDEAFLKPWLALERNLKKLGKAIQFDIESWTLELGSGMKMNPESVEKGIRGVKNYLANKGMLKIPEFPLAETASNQIVLVSRKGMKRYYAPVGGMIQNRVEPGRVVKQNQRIYQILNFNKNRELPKVIDIFAETDGLILDNSINHSVNQGDYVLGIIAEGKGKTVPIVPNIPF
;
A
#
# COMPACT_ATOMS: atom_id res chain seq x y z
N GLU A 1 17.92 -6.49 -24.38
CA GLU A 1 19.20 -6.99 -23.82
C GLU A 1 19.36 -6.66 -22.32
N ILE A 2 19.40 -5.38 -21.92
CA ILE A 2 19.60 -4.96 -20.50
C ILE A 2 18.64 -5.67 -19.52
N LYS A 3 17.33 -5.65 -19.79
CA LYS A 3 16.31 -6.32 -18.96
C LYS A 3 16.62 -7.81 -18.75
N ASN A 4 16.92 -8.52 -19.83
CA ASN A 4 17.20 -9.97 -19.78
C ASN A 4 18.48 -10.25 -18.99
N ASN A 5 19.56 -9.48 -19.23
CA ASN A 5 20.82 -9.64 -18.50
C ASN A 5 20.62 -9.38 -17.00
N TYR A 6 19.81 -8.38 -16.63
CA TYR A 6 19.51 -8.11 -15.23
C TYR A 6 18.65 -9.20 -14.59
N ARG A 7 17.66 -9.75 -15.31
CA ARG A 7 16.90 -10.94 -14.85
C ARG A 7 17.83 -12.12 -14.56
N GLN A 8 18.80 -12.38 -15.43
CA GLN A 8 19.75 -13.47 -15.20
C GLN A 8 20.60 -13.25 -13.93
N GLN A 9 20.96 -12.00 -13.60
CA GLN A 9 21.63 -11.70 -12.33
C GLN A 9 20.74 -11.93 -11.11
N ILE A 10 19.45 -11.57 -11.21
CA ILE A 10 18.47 -11.85 -10.15
C ILE A 10 18.32 -13.38 -9.98
N LEU A 11 18.11 -14.12 -11.08
CA LEU A 11 18.00 -15.58 -11.08
C LEU A 11 19.23 -16.25 -10.46
N HIS A 12 20.43 -15.81 -10.83
CA HIS A 12 21.68 -16.30 -10.23
C HIS A 12 21.69 -16.09 -8.70
N SER A 13 21.24 -14.93 -8.23
CA SER A 13 21.12 -14.65 -6.79
C SER A 13 20.12 -15.58 -6.10
N PHE A 14 19.04 -15.96 -6.78
CA PHE A 14 18.08 -16.94 -6.29
C PHE A 14 18.63 -18.37 -6.28
N HIS A 15 19.48 -18.75 -7.24
CA HIS A 15 20.16 -20.05 -7.21
C HIS A 15 21.04 -20.18 -5.96
N GLN A 16 21.80 -19.14 -5.60
CA GLN A 16 22.60 -19.13 -4.37
C GLN A 16 21.73 -19.24 -3.10
N GLN A 17 20.52 -18.66 -3.09
CA GLN A 17 19.58 -18.85 -1.98
C GLN A 17 19.04 -20.28 -1.92
N SER A 18 18.75 -20.88 -3.07
CA SER A 18 18.31 -22.27 -3.19
C SER A 18 19.34 -23.24 -2.62
N GLU A 19 20.62 -23.05 -2.94
CA GLU A 19 21.73 -23.85 -2.38
C GLU A 19 21.76 -23.80 -0.86
N LYS A 20 21.59 -22.60 -0.27
CA LYS A 20 21.52 -22.43 1.19
C LYS A 20 20.31 -23.13 1.79
N ILE A 21 19.14 -23.02 1.16
CA ILE A 21 17.90 -23.69 1.58
C ILE A 21 18.06 -25.21 1.58
N ASN A 22 18.70 -25.76 0.55
CA ASN A 22 18.90 -27.20 0.35
C ASN A 22 20.13 -27.76 1.09
N SER A 23 20.92 -26.90 1.76
CA SER A 23 22.05 -27.34 2.57
C SER A 23 21.57 -28.06 3.86
N PRO A 24 22.41 -28.92 4.48
CA PRO A 24 22.02 -29.62 5.70
C PRO A 24 21.63 -28.72 6.89
N SER A 25 22.26 -27.54 7.00
CA SER A 25 21.89 -26.54 8.02
C SER A 25 20.63 -25.75 7.65
N SER A 26 20.27 -25.74 6.36
CA SER A 26 19.10 -25.07 5.80
C SER A 26 18.94 -23.61 6.28
N VAL A 27 17.72 -23.08 6.23
CA VAL A 27 17.37 -21.74 6.70
C VAL A 27 16.01 -21.75 7.42
N PRO A 28 15.72 -20.76 8.29
CA PRO A 28 14.42 -20.65 8.96
C PRO A 28 13.23 -20.61 7.98
N PHE A 29 12.07 -21.11 8.44
CA PHE A 29 10.85 -21.24 7.63
C PHE A 29 10.47 -19.97 6.87
N TYR A 30 10.50 -18.80 7.52
CA TYR A 30 10.14 -17.53 6.87
C TYR A 30 11.03 -17.21 5.65
N LYS A 31 12.31 -17.63 5.66
CA LYS A 31 13.22 -17.47 4.52
C LYS A 31 12.87 -18.42 3.38
N GLN A 32 12.50 -19.65 3.71
CA GLN A 32 12.06 -20.64 2.72
C GLN A 32 10.75 -20.19 2.07
N TYR A 33 9.77 -19.77 2.88
CA TYR A 33 8.48 -19.28 2.40
C TYR A 33 8.62 -18.05 1.50
N ARG A 34 9.40 -17.04 1.93
CA ARG A 34 9.73 -15.87 1.11
C ARG A 34 10.39 -16.25 -0.21
N TYR A 35 11.37 -17.17 -0.17
CA TYR A 35 12.03 -17.65 -1.37
C TYR A 35 11.05 -18.28 -2.35
N GLN A 36 10.14 -19.14 -1.86
CA GLN A 36 9.14 -19.79 -2.71
C GLN A 36 8.19 -18.77 -3.34
N LEU A 37 7.68 -17.80 -2.58
CA LEU A 37 6.82 -16.77 -3.17
C LEU A 37 7.52 -15.93 -4.23
N GLN A 38 8.75 -15.47 -3.94
CA GLN A 38 9.51 -14.65 -4.87
C GLN A 38 10.00 -15.43 -6.10
N SER A 39 10.25 -16.73 -5.98
CA SER A 39 10.70 -17.54 -7.13
C SER A 39 9.61 -17.70 -8.19
N LEU A 40 8.33 -17.65 -7.80
CA LEU A 40 7.18 -17.75 -8.70
C LEU A 40 7.02 -16.56 -9.65
N CYS A 41 7.66 -15.43 -9.36
CA CYS A 41 7.50 -14.19 -10.13
C CYS A 41 8.80 -13.69 -10.78
N LEU A 42 9.88 -14.49 -10.85
CA LEU A 42 11.17 -14.01 -11.38
C LEU A 42 11.16 -13.62 -12.86
N ASP A 43 10.24 -14.19 -13.63
CA ASP A 43 10.01 -13.89 -15.04
C ASP A 43 8.78 -13.00 -15.28
N ALA A 44 8.08 -12.59 -14.22
CA ALA A 44 6.92 -11.72 -14.31
C ALA A 44 7.33 -10.27 -14.63
N ASP A 45 6.45 -9.58 -15.38
CA ASP A 45 6.53 -8.13 -15.59
C ASP A 45 5.67 -7.37 -14.58
N TYR A 46 4.55 -7.95 -14.15
CA TYR A 46 3.60 -7.33 -13.25
C TYR A 46 3.34 -8.22 -12.05
N LEU A 47 3.40 -7.65 -10.86
CA LEU A 47 3.07 -8.31 -9.61
C LEU A 47 1.94 -7.57 -8.91
N ILE A 48 0.90 -8.30 -8.52
CA ILE A 48 -0.23 -7.77 -7.75
C ILE A 48 -0.34 -8.64 -6.48
N ASP A 49 0.02 -8.05 -5.35
CA ASP A 49 -0.11 -8.65 -4.02
C ASP A 49 -1.44 -8.22 -3.39
N LEU A 50 -2.33 -9.18 -3.14
CA LEU A 50 -3.70 -8.91 -2.68
C LEU A 50 -3.78 -9.06 -1.18
N HIS A 51 -4.09 -7.96 -0.49
CA HIS A 51 -4.27 -7.89 0.95
C HIS A 51 -5.66 -7.36 1.30
N SER A 52 -5.97 -7.45 2.58
CA SER A 52 -6.99 -6.65 3.24
C SER A 52 -6.31 -6.01 4.45
N SER A 53 -6.70 -4.78 4.81
CA SER A 53 -6.08 -4.10 5.94
C SER A 53 -6.18 -4.93 7.20
N THR A 54 -5.18 -4.90 8.08
CA THR A 54 -5.31 -5.45 9.45
C THR A 54 -6.31 -4.63 10.29
N ASN A 55 -6.55 -3.39 9.88
CA ASN A 55 -7.44 -2.42 10.51
C ASN A 55 -8.82 -2.39 9.84
N GLN A 56 -9.74 -1.61 10.39
CA GLN A 56 -10.89 -1.13 9.62
C GLN A 56 -10.41 -0.01 8.71
N SER A 57 -10.52 -0.16 7.40
CA SER A 57 -9.93 0.79 6.44
C SER A 57 -10.75 0.93 5.17
N LEU A 58 -10.55 2.05 4.48
CA LEU A 58 -10.94 2.21 3.08
C LEU A 58 -10.14 1.25 2.18
N ASP A 59 -10.60 1.07 0.95
CA ASP A 59 -9.83 0.36 -0.07
C ASP A 59 -8.77 1.30 -0.66
N TYR A 60 -7.51 0.87 -0.71
CA TYR A 60 -6.42 1.66 -1.28
C TYR A 60 -5.32 0.76 -1.85
N LEU A 61 -4.30 1.35 -2.47
CA LEU A 61 -3.15 0.62 -3.00
C LEU A 61 -1.82 1.22 -2.52
N TYR A 62 -0.76 0.42 -2.52
CA TYR A 62 0.61 0.91 -2.50
C TYR A 62 1.17 0.94 -3.92
N CYS A 63 1.85 2.03 -4.26
CA CYS A 63 2.50 2.21 -5.55
C CYS A 63 3.88 2.85 -5.40
N PHE A 64 4.67 2.71 -6.45
CA PHE A 64 6.07 3.14 -6.47
C PHE A 64 6.27 4.32 -7.40
N HIS A 65 7.28 5.13 -7.12
CA HIS A 65 7.62 6.26 -7.98
C HIS A 65 7.85 5.82 -9.44
N GLY A 66 7.29 6.58 -10.37
CA GLY A 66 7.34 6.32 -11.81
C GLY A 66 6.24 5.38 -12.32
N ARG A 67 5.35 4.89 -11.44
CA ARG A 67 4.20 4.02 -11.80
C ARG A 67 2.84 4.65 -11.53
N GLU A 68 2.80 5.91 -11.11
CA GLU A 68 1.60 6.60 -10.64
C GLU A 68 0.44 6.60 -11.65
N GLU A 69 0.73 6.71 -12.95
CA GLU A 69 -0.29 6.69 -13.99
C GLU A 69 -1.01 5.34 -14.08
N SER A 70 -0.28 4.23 -14.02
CA SER A 70 -0.85 2.88 -14.07
C SER A 70 -1.79 2.58 -12.90
N ALA A 71 -1.59 3.26 -11.76
CA ALA A 71 -2.42 3.11 -10.56
C ALA A 71 -3.91 3.42 -10.82
N LYS A 72 -4.21 4.33 -11.77
CA LYS A 72 -5.57 4.68 -12.15
C LYS A 72 -6.37 3.49 -12.67
N SER A 73 -5.71 2.49 -13.24
CA SER A 73 -6.38 1.32 -13.79
C SER A 73 -7.04 0.46 -12.71
N PHE A 74 -6.62 0.59 -11.44
CA PHE A 74 -7.29 -0.12 -10.34
C PHE A 74 -8.60 0.52 -9.90
N LEU A 75 -8.91 1.74 -10.35
CA LEU A 75 -10.17 2.43 -10.05
C LEU A 75 -10.43 2.58 -8.54
N LEU A 76 -9.34 2.72 -7.76
CA LEU A 76 -9.37 3.05 -6.33
C LEU A 76 -9.13 4.56 -6.15
N ASP A 77 -9.76 5.14 -5.13
CA ASP A 77 -9.72 6.58 -4.87
C ASP A 77 -8.41 7.03 -4.22
N TYR A 78 -7.77 6.13 -3.46
CA TYR A 78 -6.59 6.42 -2.64
C TYR A 78 -5.45 5.46 -2.91
N GLY A 79 -4.23 5.98 -2.79
CA GLY A 79 -3.03 5.15 -2.75
C GLY A 79 -1.92 5.78 -1.93
N VAL A 80 -1.05 4.94 -1.39
CA VAL A 80 0.19 5.35 -0.73
C VAL A 80 1.31 5.28 -1.77
N LEU A 81 1.87 6.44 -2.09
CA LEU A 81 3.04 6.54 -2.96
C LEU A 81 4.30 6.37 -2.12
N MET A 82 4.98 5.28 -2.37
CA MET A 82 6.29 4.97 -1.82
C MET A 82 7.34 5.77 -2.58
N GLY A 83 7.96 6.72 -1.88
CA GLY A 83 8.94 7.63 -2.46
C GLY A 83 10.31 6.99 -2.70
N ASP A 84 11.14 7.67 -3.49
CA ASP A 84 12.51 7.25 -3.75
C ASP A 84 13.33 7.12 -2.45
N GLY A 85 13.75 5.89 -2.13
CA GLY A 85 14.50 5.60 -0.91
C GLY A 85 13.64 5.36 0.33
N GLU A 86 12.31 5.34 0.21
CA GLU A 86 11.37 5.02 1.29
C GLU A 86 11.03 3.51 1.37
N TYR A 87 11.75 2.67 0.60
CA TYR A 87 11.54 1.23 0.54
C TYR A 87 12.57 0.49 1.40
N ASP A 88 12.12 -0.26 2.39
CA ASP A 88 12.98 -1.09 3.23
C ASP A 88 13.40 -2.36 2.45
N GLY A 89 12.56 -2.81 1.51
CA GLY A 89 12.75 -4.03 0.72
C GLY A 89 12.22 -5.28 1.41
N ASP A 90 11.40 -5.11 2.45
CA ASP A 90 10.89 -6.20 3.28
C ASP A 90 9.53 -6.73 2.82
N ALA A 91 8.72 -5.89 2.17
CA ALA A 91 7.46 -6.29 1.56
C ALA A 91 7.66 -6.97 0.19
N PHE A 92 6.68 -7.77 -0.24
CA PHE A 92 6.81 -8.59 -1.44
C PHE A 92 6.85 -7.76 -2.73
N ASP A 93 5.99 -6.76 -2.83
CA ASP A 93 5.97 -5.75 -3.90
C ASP A 93 7.28 -4.96 -3.96
N GLU A 94 7.79 -4.49 -2.81
CA GLU A 94 9.07 -3.81 -2.71
C GLU A 94 10.22 -4.70 -3.17
N ALA A 95 10.26 -5.96 -2.72
CA ALA A 95 11.30 -6.91 -3.10
C ALA A 95 11.30 -7.19 -4.61
N PHE A 96 10.13 -7.22 -5.24
CA PHE A 96 10.00 -7.40 -6.68
C PHE A 96 10.50 -6.19 -7.47
N LEU A 97 10.06 -4.97 -7.14
CA LEU A 97 10.28 -3.79 -7.99
C LEU A 97 11.53 -2.98 -7.62
N LYS A 98 11.98 -2.99 -6.35
CA LYS A 98 13.14 -2.21 -5.90
C LYS A 98 14.43 -2.46 -6.71
N PRO A 99 14.78 -3.69 -7.11
CA PRO A 99 15.95 -3.93 -7.98
C PRO A 99 15.83 -3.20 -9.33
N TRP A 100 14.63 -3.19 -9.92
CA TRP A 100 14.37 -2.52 -11.20
C TRP A 100 14.46 -1.01 -11.07
N LEU A 101 13.86 -0.41 -10.04
CA LEU A 101 13.98 1.03 -9.78
C LEU A 101 15.44 1.43 -9.51
N ALA A 102 16.20 0.59 -8.81
CA ALA A 102 17.63 0.81 -8.63
C ALA A 102 18.38 0.79 -9.98
N LEU A 103 18.06 -0.14 -10.87
CA LEU A 103 18.65 -0.17 -12.21
C LEU A 103 18.28 1.07 -13.04
N GLU A 104 17.00 1.47 -13.07
CA GLU A 104 16.54 2.69 -13.77
C GLU A 104 17.30 3.93 -13.31
N ARG A 105 17.46 4.11 -11.99
CA ARG A 105 18.23 5.23 -11.42
C ARG A 105 19.70 5.21 -11.82
N ASN A 106 20.34 4.03 -11.80
CA ASN A 106 21.74 3.91 -12.19
C ASN A 106 21.94 4.15 -13.69
N LEU A 107 21.05 3.64 -14.54
CA LEU A 107 21.08 3.90 -15.99
C LEU A 107 20.86 5.39 -16.28
N LYS A 108 19.94 6.05 -15.58
CA LYS A 108 19.74 7.51 -15.67
C LYS A 108 20.99 8.30 -15.31
N LYS A 109 21.71 7.91 -14.23
CA LYS A 109 22.99 8.52 -13.86
C LYS A 109 24.08 8.35 -14.92
N LEU A 110 24.01 7.27 -15.70
CA LEU A 110 24.91 6.99 -16.83
C LEU A 110 24.44 7.64 -18.15
N GLY A 111 23.44 8.54 -18.10
CA GLY A 111 22.91 9.22 -19.29
C GLY A 111 21.95 8.39 -20.14
N LYS A 112 21.49 7.23 -19.64
CA LYS A 112 20.53 6.35 -20.31
C LYS A 112 19.24 6.26 -19.50
N ALA A 113 18.35 7.23 -19.64
CA ALA A 113 17.04 7.18 -18.98
C ALA A 113 16.19 6.07 -19.62
N ILE A 114 15.99 4.97 -18.88
CA ILE A 114 15.15 3.84 -19.25
C ILE A 114 14.15 3.64 -18.12
N GLN A 115 12.88 3.49 -18.47
CA GLN A 115 11.83 3.00 -17.58
C GLN A 115 11.41 1.62 -18.08
N PHE A 116 11.56 0.60 -17.26
CA PHE A 116 11.12 -0.74 -17.59
C PHE A 116 9.62 -0.84 -17.39
N ASP A 117 8.94 -1.51 -18.32
CA ASP A 117 7.55 -1.89 -18.17
C ASP A 117 7.43 -3.07 -17.21
N ILE A 118 7.67 -2.75 -15.94
CA ILE A 118 7.66 -3.65 -14.79
C ILE A 118 7.02 -2.90 -13.63
N GLU A 119 6.02 -3.50 -13.00
CA GLU A 119 5.21 -2.85 -11.98
C GLU A 119 4.88 -3.81 -10.84
N SER A 120 4.74 -3.27 -9.64
CA SER A 120 4.28 -4.03 -8.48
C SER A 120 3.27 -3.20 -7.70
N TRP A 121 2.28 -3.90 -7.17
CA TRP A 121 1.16 -3.31 -6.45
C TRP A 121 0.85 -4.15 -5.23
N THR A 122 0.59 -3.49 -4.11
CA THR A 122 -0.17 -4.09 -3.00
C THR A 122 -1.55 -3.45 -3.00
N LEU A 123 -2.60 -4.24 -3.14
CA LEU A 123 -3.98 -3.75 -2.99
C LEU A 123 -4.49 -4.11 -1.60
N GLU A 124 -5.00 -3.13 -0.88
CA GLU A 124 -5.61 -3.28 0.44
C GLU A 124 -7.11 -3.21 0.27
N LEU A 125 -7.75 -4.38 0.11
CA LEU A 125 -9.16 -4.51 -0.27
C LEU A 125 -9.96 -5.03 0.94
N GLY A 126 -10.61 -4.10 1.63
CA GLY A 126 -11.43 -4.38 2.79
C GLY A 126 -10.66 -4.27 4.11
N SER A 127 -11.30 -4.81 5.15
CA SER A 127 -10.90 -4.62 6.55
C SER A 127 -10.56 -5.92 7.25
N GLY A 128 -9.80 -5.81 8.33
CA GLY A 128 -9.24 -6.95 9.05
C GLY A 128 -10.32 -7.91 9.54
N MET A 129 -10.12 -9.19 9.24
CA MET A 129 -10.98 -10.29 9.69
C MET A 129 -12.47 -10.15 9.30
N LYS A 130 -12.77 -9.38 8.24
CA LYS A 130 -14.14 -9.16 7.76
C LYS A 130 -14.23 -9.35 6.25
N MET A 131 -15.16 -10.20 5.81
CA MET A 131 -15.52 -10.27 4.40
C MET A 131 -16.31 -9.03 4.00
N ASN A 132 -15.81 -8.30 3.00
CA ASN A 132 -16.49 -7.15 2.41
C ASN A 132 -16.77 -7.40 0.92
N PRO A 133 -18.01 -7.76 0.54
CA PRO A 133 -18.39 -7.98 -0.85
C PRO A 133 -18.11 -6.77 -1.77
N GLU A 134 -18.26 -5.54 -1.26
CA GLU A 134 -18.01 -4.32 -2.03
C GLU A 134 -16.51 -4.17 -2.36
N SER A 135 -15.63 -4.42 -1.38
CA SER A 135 -14.18 -4.43 -1.60
C SER A 135 -13.76 -5.52 -2.59
N VAL A 136 -14.39 -6.70 -2.53
CA VAL A 136 -14.16 -7.79 -3.49
C VAL A 136 -14.57 -7.36 -4.90
N GLU A 137 -15.74 -6.74 -5.05
CA GLU A 137 -16.22 -6.24 -6.33
C GLU A 137 -15.28 -5.18 -6.92
N LYS A 138 -14.86 -4.21 -6.11
CA LYS A 138 -13.86 -3.20 -6.49
C LYS A 138 -12.54 -3.83 -6.91
N GLY A 139 -12.05 -4.78 -6.13
CA GLY A 139 -10.82 -5.52 -6.43
C GLY A 139 -10.88 -6.26 -7.76
N ILE A 140 -11.95 -7.02 -8.01
CA ILE A 140 -12.15 -7.75 -9.27
C ILE A 140 -12.23 -6.76 -10.44
N ARG A 141 -13.01 -5.68 -10.30
CA ARG A 141 -13.15 -4.64 -11.33
C ARG A 141 -11.81 -4.00 -11.65
N GLY A 142 -11.07 -3.58 -10.63
CA GLY A 142 -9.77 -2.92 -10.75
C GLY A 142 -8.71 -3.83 -11.38
N VAL A 143 -8.61 -5.08 -10.93
CA VAL A 143 -7.63 -6.04 -11.48
C VAL A 143 -7.93 -6.38 -12.94
N LYS A 144 -9.20 -6.62 -13.30
CA LYS A 144 -9.60 -6.82 -14.71
C LYS A 144 -9.22 -5.62 -15.57
N ASN A 145 -9.51 -4.41 -15.08
CA ASN A 145 -9.23 -3.18 -15.79
C ASN A 145 -7.74 -2.91 -15.97
N TYR A 146 -6.94 -3.16 -14.93
CA TYR A 146 -5.48 -3.10 -15.00
C TYR A 146 -4.92 -4.09 -16.02
N LEU A 147 -5.29 -5.37 -15.93
CA LEU A 147 -4.78 -6.40 -16.86
C LEU A 147 -5.18 -6.13 -18.32
N ALA A 148 -6.38 -5.59 -18.56
CA ALA A 148 -6.81 -5.17 -19.88
C ALA A 148 -6.04 -3.93 -20.38
N ASN A 149 -5.83 -2.91 -19.54
CA ASN A 149 -5.02 -1.73 -19.88
C ASN A 149 -3.57 -2.10 -20.23
N LYS A 150 -2.99 -3.07 -19.53
CA LYS A 150 -1.64 -3.59 -19.82
C LYS A 150 -1.60 -4.51 -21.05
N GLY A 151 -2.74 -4.75 -21.71
CA GLY A 151 -2.83 -5.65 -22.87
C GLY A 151 -2.62 -7.13 -22.54
N MET A 152 -2.59 -7.50 -21.25
CA MET A 152 -2.35 -8.87 -20.80
C MET A 152 -3.55 -9.78 -21.04
N LEU A 153 -4.77 -9.24 -20.94
CA LEU A 153 -6.01 -9.98 -21.16
C LEU A 153 -6.96 -9.19 -22.05
N LYS A 154 -7.62 -9.89 -22.98
CA LYS A 154 -8.76 -9.36 -23.73
C LYS A 154 -10.04 -9.71 -22.99
N ILE A 155 -10.57 -8.77 -22.21
CA ILE A 155 -11.78 -8.96 -21.42
C ILE A 155 -12.86 -8.07 -22.00
N PRO A 156 -14.06 -8.58 -22.35
CA PRO A 156 -15.17 -7.74 -22.81
C PRO A 156 -15.40 -6.58 -21.84
N GLU A 157 -15.67 -5.39 -22.38
CA GLU A 157 -15.94 -4.15 -21.63
C GLU A 157 -14.73 -3.54 -20.89
N PHE A 158 -13.56 -4.18 -20.92
CA PHE A 158 -12.31 -3.64 -20.38
C PHE A 158 -11.27 -3.36 -21.49
N PRO A 159 -10.38 -2.37 -21.32
CA PRO A 159 -10.35 -1.41 -20.21
C PRO A 159 -11.57 -0.48 -20.23
N LEU A 160 -12.01 -0.08 -19.05
CA LEU A 160 -13.18 0.78 -18.87
C LEU A 160 -12.83 2.20 -19.34
N ALA A 161 -13.75 2.83 -20.09
CA ALA A 161 -13.58 4.20 -20.59
C ALA A 161 -13.34 5.22 -19.47
N GLU A 162 -13.91 4.99 -18.29
CA GLU A 162 -13.73 5.85 -17.11
C GLU A 162 -12.30 5.85 -16.57
N THR A 163 -11.45 4.90 -16.96
CA THR A 163 -10.04 4.85 -16.54
C THR A 163 -9.30 6.13 -16.88
N ALA A 164 -9.57 6.70 -18.07
CA ALA A 164 -8.91 7.92 -18.51
C ALA A 164 -9.25 9.12 -17.62
N SER A 165 -10.50 9.18 -17.12
CA SER A 165 -11.00 10.20 -16.21
C SER A 165 -10.79 9.89 -14.73
N ASN A 166 -10.38 8.67 -14.39
CA ASN A 166 -10.22 8.27 -13.00
C ASN A 166 -9.11 9.07 -12.32
N GLN A 167 -9.41 9.60 -11.14
CA GLN A 167 -8.47 10.33 -10.31
C GLN A 167 -8.16 9.51 -9.07
N ILE A 168 -6.88 9.30 -8.81
CA ILE A 168 -6.40 8.70 -7.58
C ILE A 168 -5.61 9.75 -6.79
N VAL A 169 -5.89 9.81 -5.49
CA VAL A 169 -5.15 10.64 -4.54
C VAL A 169 -3.99 9.82 -3.99
N LEU A 170 -2.78 10.14 -4.43
CA LEU A 170 -1.56 9.48 -3.98
C LEU A 170 -0.89 10.27 -2.86
N VAL A 171 -0.74 9.65 -1.70
CA VAL A 171 -0.14 10.28 -0.52
C VAL A 171 1.19 9.63 -0.18
N SER A 172 2.19 10.44 0.14
CA SER A 172 3.45 9.89 0.67
C SER A 172 3.25 9.33 2.08
N ARG A 173 4.15 8.46 2.56
CA ARG A 173 4.15 8.01 3.97
C ARG A 173 4.17 9.19 4.95
N LYS A 174 4.90 10.27 4.63
CA LYS A 174 4.98 11.50 5.43
C LYS A 174 3.70 12.34 5.39
N GLY A 175 2.84 12.12 4.40
CA GLY A 175 1.54 12.77 4.27
C GLY A 175 0.45 12.15 5.15
N MET A 176 0.73 11.01 5.79
CA MET A 176 -0.17 10.36 6.73
C MET A 176 0.17 10.77 8.18
N LYS A 177 -0.85 11.20 8.93
CA LYS A 177 -0.75 11.46 10.37
C LYS A 177 -1.31 10.25 11.12
N ARG A 178 -0.46 9.59 11.90
CA ARG A 178 -0.83 8.43 12.72
C ARG A 178 -1.07 8.87 14.17
N TYR A 179 -2.16 8.38 14.75
CA TYR A 179 -2.54 8.64 16.14
C TYR A 179 -2.31 7.39 16.98
N TYR A 180 -1.67 7.60 18.12
CA TYR A 180 -1.37 6.58 19.11
C TYR A 180 -2.03 6.97 20.44
N ALA A 181 -2.43 5.98 21.22
CA ALA A 181 -3.09 6.21 22.50
C ALA A 181 -2.10 6.87 23.49
N PRO A 182 -2.38 8.08 24.00
CA PRO A 182 -1.47 8.73 24.96
C PRO A 182 -1.49 8.07 26.34
N VAL A 183 -2.55 7.31 26.64
CA VAL A 183 -2.73 6.53 27.87
C VAL A 183 -3.44 5.21 27.55
N GLY A 184 -3.34 4.23 28.45
CA GLY A 184 -4.13 3.02 28.35
C GLY A 184 -5.60 3.24 28.72
N GLY A 185 -6.52 2.46 28.16
CA GLY A 185 -7.95 2.58 28.44
C GLY A 185 -8.82 1.94 27.36
N MET A 186 -10.07 2.41 27.29
CA MET A 186 -11.07 1.95 26.33
C MET A 186 -11.43 3.08 25.36
N ILE A 187 -11.31 2.84 24.06
CA ILE A 187 -11.61 3.82 23.01
C ILE A 187 -13.12 3.95 22.83
N GLN A 188 -13.57 5.20 22.78
CA GLN A 188 -14.96 5.59 22.59
C GLN A 188 -15.07 6.66 21.49
N ASN A 189 -16.25 6.75 20.86
CA ASN A 189 -16.61 7.83 19.94
C ASN A 189 -15.52 8.14 18.89
N ARG A 190 -14.93 7.08 18.33
CA ARG A 190 -13.92 7.14 17.28
C ARG A 190 -14.61 7.50 15.97
N VAL A 191 -14.03 8.43 15.22
CA VAL A 191 -14.54 8.80 13.90
C VAL A 191 -14.26 7.65 12.92
N GLU A 192 -15.26 7.28 12.13
CA GLU A 192 -15.17 6.16 11.17
C GLU A 192 -14.27 6.48 9.96
N PRO A 193 -13.66 5.46 9.32
CA PRO A 193 -12.95 5.64 8.06
C PRO A 193 -13.84 6.26 6.97
N GLY A 194 -13.25 7.05 6.07
CA GLY A 194 -13.95 7.79 5.03
C GLY A 194 -14.57 9.13 5.47
N ARG A 195 -14.48 9.48 6.76
CA ARG A 195 -14.94 10.79 7.24
C ARG A 195 -13.86 11.85 7.11
N VAL A 196 -14.26 13.03 6.63
CA VAL A 196 -13.43 14.24 6.67
C VAL A 196 -13.51 14.85 8.06
N VAL A 197 -12.36 15.27 8.58
CA VAL A 197 -12.22 15.94 9.87
C VAL A 197 -11.44 17.24 9.72
N LYS A 198 -11.73 18.20 10.61
CA LYS A 198 -11.00 19.47 10.70
C LYS A 198 -10.04 19.47 11.87
N GLN A 199 -8.96 20.23 11.76
CA GLN A 199 -8.04 20.49 12.85
C GLN A 199 -8.83 20.96 14.08
N ASN A 200 -8.44 20.45 15.25
CA ASN A 200 -9.14 20.65 16.53
C ASN A 200 -10.54 20.02 16.62
N GLN A 201 -10.98 19.21 15.66
CA GLN A 201 -12.15 18.34 15.81
C GLN A 201 -11.79 17.10 16.64
N ARG A 202 -12.67 16.71 17.57
CA ARG A 202 -12.49 15.48 18.35
C ARG A 202 -12.60 14.25 17.44
N ILE A 203 -11.57 13.41 17.45
CA ILE A 203 -11.46 12.23 16.59
C ILE A 203 -11.67 10.91 17.33
N TYR A 204 -11.38 10.88 18.63
CA TYR A 204 -11.75 9.77 19.51
C TYR A 204 -11.66 10.19 20.98
N GLN A 205 -12.09 9.30 21.86
CA GLN A 205 -11.97 9.42 23.30
C GLN A 205 -11.30 8.17 23.88
N ILE A 206 -10.62 8.32 25.01
CA ILE A 206 -10.16 7.20 25.83
C ILE A 206 -10.78 7.33 27.22
N LEU A 207 -11.54 6.31 27.63
CA LEU A 207 -11.91 6.10 29.02
C LEU A 207 -10.71 5.48 29.75
N ASN A 208 -9.99 6.30 30.50
CA ASN A 208 -8.77 5.93 31.21
C ASN A 208 -9.08 5.48 32.65
N PHE A 209 -8.53 4.32 33.00
CA PHE A 209 -8.61 3.73 34.34
C PHE A 209 -7.30 3.97 35.08
N ASN A 210 -7.40 4.37 36.35
CA ASN A 210 -6.25 4.61 37.21
C ASN A 210 -6.21 3.60 38.37
N LYS A 211 -5.02 3.43 38.97
CA LYS A 211 -4.83 2.60 40.17
C LYS A 211 -5.04 3.36 41.47
N ASN A 212 -5.35 4.65 41.40
CA ASN A 212 -5.43 5.58 42.53
C ASN A 212 -6.82 5.60 43.18
N ARG A 213 -7.72 4.68 42.79
CA ARG A 213 -9.12 4.61 43.24
C ARG A 213 -9.95 5.86 42.88
N GLU A 214 -9.49 6.69 41.95
CA GLU A 214 -10.29 7.76 41.39
C GLU A 214 -11.24 7.19 40.31
N LEU A 215 -12.37 7.87 40.08
CA LEU A 215 -13.26 7.50 38.98
C LEU A 215 -12.52 7.57 37.62
N PRO A 216 -12.88 6.70 36.66
CA PRO A 216 -12.33 6.78 35.31
C PRO A 216 -12.53 8.17 34.69
N LYS A 217 -11.52 8.63 33.95
CA LYS A 217 -11.55 9.93 33.26
C LYS A 217 -11.68 9.71 31.77
N VAL A 218 -12.46 10.56 31.10
CA VAL A 218 -12.54 10.58 29.64
C VAL A 218 -11.50 11.59 29.13
N ILE A 219 -10.67 11.15 28.21
CA ILE A 219 -9.66 11.98 27.55
C ILE A 219 -10.07 12.16 26.09
N ASP A 220 -10.31 13.41 25.69
CA ASP A 220 -10.61 13.77 24.31
C ASP A 220 -9.31 13.91 23.51
N ILE A 221 -9.29 13.29 22.33
CA ILE A 221 -8.19 13.43 21.37
C ILE A 221 -8.70 14.14 20.12
N PHE A 222 -7.93 15.14 19.67
CA PHE A 222 -8.31 16.04 18.60
C PHE A 222 -7.38 15.89 17.39
N ALA A 223 -7.92 16.11 16.20
CA ALA A 223 -7.13 16.15 14.97
C ALA A 223 -6.13 17.31 15.01
N GLU A 224 -4.90 17.06 14.58
CA GLU A 224 -3.82 18.05 14.47
C GLU A 224 -3.81 18.70 13.09
N THR A 225 -4.57 18.15 12.14
CA THR A 225 -4.62 18.56 10.75
C THR A 225 -6.01 18.27 10.19
N ASP A 226 -6.41 19.04 9.18
CA ASP A 226 -7.54 18.69 8.33
C ASP A 226 -7.19 17.43 7.53
N GLY A 227 -8.18 16.58 7.27
CA GLY A 227 -7.93 15.38 6.47
C GLY A 227 -9.05 14.36 6.48
N LEU A 228 -8.76 13.19 5.92
CA LEU A 228 -9.65 12.05 5.83
C LEU A 228 -9.18 10.93 6.77
N ILE A 229 -10.08 10.36 7.57
CA ILE A 229 -9.77 9.12 8.31
C ILE A 229 -9.60 7.98 7.31
N LEU A 230 -8.39 7.44 7.20
CA LEU A 230 -8.07 6.32 6.32
C LEU A 230 -8.42 4.98 6.96
N ASP A 231 -8.02 4.81 8.23
CA ASP A 231 -8.17 3.56 8.95
C ASP A 231 -8.31 3.76 10.46
N ASN A 232 -8.88 2.75 11.12
CA ASN A 232 -9.08 2.64 12.55
C ASN A 232 -8.59 1.26 13.02
N SER A 233 -7.85 1.22 14.13
CA SER A 233 -7.54 -0.06 14.76
C SER A 233 -8.80 -0.79 15.22
N ILE A 234 -8.80 -2.12 15.09
CA ILE A 234 -9.95 -2.97 15.45
C ILE A 234 -10.18 -3.09 16.96
N ASN A 235 -9.12 -2.85 17.76
CA ASN A 235 -9.18 -3.01 19.21
C ASN A 235 -9.83 -1.78 19.86
N HIS A 236 -10.73 -2.03 20.82
CA HIS A 236 -11.29 -0.99 21.67
C HIS A 236 -10.49 -0.81 22.96
N SER A 237 -9.81 -1.84 23.47
CA SER A 237 -8.86 -1.70 24.57
C SER A 237 -7.48 -1.35 24.04
N VAL A 238 -6.83 -0.34 24.62
CA VAL A 238 -5.49 0.08 24.24
C VAL A 238 -4.58 0.25 25.43
N ASN A 239 -3.31 -0.03 25.24
CA ASN A 239 -2.22 0.45 26.06
C ASN A 239 -1.74 1.81 25.55
N GLN A 240 -1.00 2.52 26.40
CA GLN A 240 -0.27 3.70 25.94
C GLN A 240 0.69 3.30 24.79
N GLY A 241 0.64 4.06 23.70
CA GLY A 241 1.45 3.83 22.51
C GLY A 241 0.80 2.91 21.47
N ASP A 242 -0.36 2.29 21.75
CA ASP A 242 -1.06 1.51 20.74
C ASP A 242 -1.62 2.40 19.63
N TYR A 243 -1.60 1.90 18.39
CA TYR A 243 -2.17 2.58 17.25
C TYR A 243 -3.71 2.68 17.36
N VAL A 244 -4.24 3.86 17.04
CA VAL A 244 -5.69 4.14 17.12
C VAL A 244 -6.31 4.37 15.75
N LEU A 245 -5.76 5.32 14.98
CA LEU A 245 -6.28 5.68 13.66
C LEU A 245 -5.25 6.45 12.83
N GLY A 246 -5.50 6.50 11.52
CA GLY A 246 -4.68 7.20 10.55
C GLY A 246 -5.47 8.24 9.77
N ILE A 247 -4.86 9.40 9.54
CA ILE A 247 -5.43 10.50 8.75
C ILE A 247 -4.56 10.76 7.53
N ILE A 248 -5.18 10.79 6.35
CA ILE A 248 -4.58 11.40 5.17
C ILE A 248 -4.75 12.92 5.30
N ALA A 249 -3.65 13.65 5.50
CA ALA A 249 -3.70 15.09 5.70
C ALA A 249 -4.08 15.84 4.40
N GLU A 250 -4.94 16.85 4.52
CA GLU A 250 -5.37 17.68 3.39
C GLU A 250 -4.17 18.38 2.73
N GLY A 251 -4.16 18.45 1.40
CA GLY A 251 -3.06 19.05 0.63
C GLY A 251 -1.74 18.27 0.62
N LYS A 252 -1.68 17.07 1.22
CA LYS A 252 -0.49 16.19 1.18
C LYS A 252 -0.56 15.08 0.13
N GLY A 253 -1.69 14.95 -0.56
CA GLY A 253 -1.86 14.06 -1.71
C GLY A 253 -1.50 14.75 -3.02
N LYS A 254 -0.82 14.04 -3.92
CA LYS A 254 -0.73 14.39 -5.33
C LYS A 254 -1.86 13.67 -6.06
N THR A 255 -2.76 14.42 -6.69
CA THR A 255 -3.72 13.82 -7.62
C THR A 255 -3.01 13.52 -8.92
N VAL A 256 -3.10 12.29 -9.40
CA VAL A 256 -2.55 11.92 -10.71
C VAL A 256 -3.46 12.53 -11.79
N PRO A 257 -2.99 13.52 -12.57
CA PRO A 257 -3.84 14.32 -13.45
C PRO A 257 -4.37 13.49 -14.61
N ILE A 258 -5.57 13.78 -15.10
CA ILE A 258 -6.12 13.17 -16.32
C ILE A 258 -5.15 13.44 -17.48
N VAL A 259 -4.58 12.39 -18.07
CA VAL A 259 -3.77 12.52 -19.29
C VAL A 259 -4.74 12.41 -20.45
N PRO A 260 -4.92 13.46 -21.29
CA PRO A 260 -5.76 13.34 -22.46
C PRO A 260 -5.20 12.25 -23.37
N ASN A 261 -6.07 11.32 -23.79
CA ASN A 261 -5.72 10.26 -24.74
C ASN A 261 -5.01 10.89 -25.94
N ILE A 262 -3.70 10.68 -26.05
CA ILE A 262 -3.00 10.86 -27.31
C ILE A 262 -3.24 9.56 -28.06
N PRO A 263 -4.01 9.55 -29.16
CA PRO A 263 -4.18 8.34 -29.95
C PRO A 263 -2.79 7.92 -30.47
N PHE A 264 -2.44 6.66 -30.24
CA PHE A 264 -1.35 5.99 -30.96
C PHE A 264 -1.77 5.72 -32.40
#